data_AF-A0A7K2MDS2-F1
#
_entry.id   AF-A0A7K2MDS2-F1
#
_cell.length_a   1.000
_cell.length_b   1.000
_cell.length_c   1.000
_cell.angle_alpha   90.00
_cell.angle_beta   90.00
_cell.angle_gamma   90.00
#
_symmetry.space_group_name_H-M   'P 1'
#
loop_
_entity.id
_entity.type
_entity.pdbx_description
1 polymer ?
#
loop_
_entity_poly.entity_id
_entity_poly.type
_entity_poly.pdbx_seq_one_letter_code
_entity_poly.pdbx_strand_id
1 'polypeptide(L)'
;GLAIEPDDVEFVHLVRLVDSPSARPRIGLVFRARAWSGAPAVREPDRCVEWRWWDPKDLPDAVVPHTRQAIEGVLAGRLSSQRGWDRR
;
A
#
# COMPACT_ATOMS: atom_id res chain seq x y z
N GLY A 1 0.40 3.59 -18.64
CA GLY A 1 0.54 3.54 -17.16
C GLY A 1 -0.26 4.68 -16.58
N LEU A 2 -0.38 4.73 -15.26
CA LEU A 2 -1.04 5.84 -14.58
C LEU A 2 -0.07 7.01 -14.38
N ALA A 3 -0.55 8.23 -14.59
CA ALA A 3 0.15 9.46 -14.25
C ALA A 3 -0.69 10.26 -13.24
N ILE A 4 -0.05 10.76 -12.19
CA ILE A 4 -0.69 11.43 -11.05
C ILE A 4 0.11 12.68 -10.74
N GLU A 5 -0.55 13.83 -10.69
CA GLU A 5 0.10 15.09 -10.30
C GLU A 5 0.34 15.13 -8.78
N PRO A 6 1.39 15.82 -8.30
CA PRO A 6 1.67 15.90 -6.87
C PRO A 6 0.51 16.44 -6.02
N ASP A 7 -0.30 17.34 -6.58
CA ASP A 7 -1.45 17.93 -5.88
C ASP A 7 -2.66 16.98 -5.82
N ASP A 8 -2.66 15.92 -6.64
CA ASP A 8 -3.73 14.92 -6.71
C ASP A 8 -3.51 13.74 -5.74
N VAL A 9 -2.49 13.80 -4.88
CA VAL A 9 -2.25 12.80 -3.84
C VAL A 9 -2.37 13.37 -2.44
N GLU A 10 -2.94 12.56 -1.54
CA GLU A 10 -3.08 12.90 -0.14
C GLU A 10 -2.42 11.81 0.70
N PHE A 11 -1.57 12.20 1.65
CA PHE A 11 -1.05 11.26 2.64
C PHE A 11 -2.19 10.76 3.53
N VAL A 12 -2.37 9.43 3.60
CA VAL A 12 -3.48 8.82 4.35
C VAL A 12 -3.03 7.81 5.40
N HIS A 13 -1.83 7.26 5.30
CA HIS A 13 -1.37 6.26 6.27
C HIS A 13 0.16 6.07 6.29
N LEU A 14 0.71 5.83 7.48
CA LEU A 14 2.08 5.41 7.69
C LEU A 14 2.15 4.01 8.28
N VAL A 15 2.98 3.15 7.71
CA VAL A 15 3.27 1.81 8.24
C VAL A 15 4.71 1.75 8.71
N ARG A 16 4.95 1.45 9.99
CA ARG A 16 6.27 1.09 10.49
C ARG A 16 6.41 -0.42 10.46
N LEU A 17 7.38 -0.94 9.72
CA LEU A 17 7.45 -2.37 9.48
C LEU A 17 8.86 -2.93 9.72
N VAL A 18 8.88 -4.13 10.31
CA VAL A 18 10.05 -5.01 10.41
C VAL A 18 9.58 -6.36 9.88
N ASP A 19 10.07 -6.78 8.71
CA ASP A 19 9.57 -7.98 8.03
C ASP A 19 10.03 -9.28 8.68
N SER A 20 11.21 -9.25 9.30
CA SER A 20 11.82 -10.38 10.02
C SER A 20 12.75 -9.85 11.11
N PRO A 21 13.13 -10.68 12.12
CA PRO A 21 14.03 -10.24 13.19
C PRO A 21 15.39 -9.71 12.72
N SER A 22 15.85 -10.13 11.54
CA SER A 22 17.11 -9.67 10.93
C SER A 22 16.93 -8.56 9.88
N ALA A 23 15.70 -8.22 9.53
CA ALA A 23 15.40 -7.17 8.55
C ALA A 23 15.66 -5.78 9.15
N ARG A 24 16.10 -4.86 8.31
CA ARG A 24 16.14 -3.44 8.68
C ARG A 24 14.72 -2.90 8.78
N PRO A 25 14.40 -2.08 9.80
CA PRO A 25 13.13 -1.38 9.87
C PRO A 25 12.89 -0.50 8.63
N ARG A 26 11.64 -0.47 8.14
CA ARG A 26 11.21 0.38 7.02
C ARG A 26 9.99 1.20 7.42
N ILE A 27 9.82 2.35 6.75
CA ILE A 27 8.62 3.17 6.80
C ILE A 27 7.96 3.10 5.43
N GLY A 28 6.70 2.69 5.38
CA GLY A 28 5.85 2.81 4.20
C GLY A 28 4.93 4.02 4.35
N LEU A 29 4.96 4.92 3.38
CA LEU A 29 4.03 6.05 3.27
C LEU A 29 2.98 5.72 2.22
N VAL A 30 1.71 5.82 2.57
CA VAL A 30 0.59 5.51 1.68
C VAL A 30 -0.15 6.78 1.34
N PHE A 31 -0.33 6.98 0.05
CA PHE A 31 -1.03 8.12 -0.50
C PHE A 31 -2.28 7.66 -1.24
N ARG A 32 -3.38 8.41 -1.07
CA ARG A 32 -4.60 8.26 -1.85
C ARG A 32 -4.52 9.20 -3.05
N ALA A 33 -4.53 8.63 -4.24
CA ALA A 33 -4.73 9.40 -5.47
C ALA A 33 -6.20 9.79 -5.61
N ARG A 34 -6.47 11.08 -5.82
CA ARG A 34 -7.81 11.65 -6.02
C ARG A 34 -8.16 11.80 -7.50
N ALA A 35 -7.16 12.00 -8.35
CA ALA A 35 -7.28 12.00 -9.79
C ALA A 35 -6.03 11.38 -10.43
N TRP A 36 -6.17 10.89 -11.65
CA TRP A 36 -5.07 10.39 -12.48
C TRP A 36 -5.48 10.38 -13.95
N SER A 37 -4.48 10.28 -14.82
CA SER A 37 -4.69 10.07 -16.25
C SER A 37 -4.05 8.76 -16.72
N GLY A 38 -4.48 8.30 -17.90
CA GLY A 38 -4.07 7.03 -18.48
C GLY A 38 -4.80 5.81 -17.90
N ALA A 39 -4.39 4.63 -18.35
CA ALA A 39 -4.93 3.36 -17.91
C ALA A 39 -3.84 2.49 -17.25
N PRO A 40 -4.19 1.63 -16.27
CA PRO A 40 -3.29 0.63 -15.72
C PRO A 40 -2.73 -0.24 -16.84
N ALA A 41 -1.42 -0.47 -16.83
CA ALA A 41 -0.75 -1.32 -17.78
C ALA A 41 0.47 -1.96 -17.10
N VAL A 42 0.76 -3.21 -17.43
CA VAL A 42 1.99 -3.88 -16.99
C VAL A 42 3.17 -3.21 -17.71
N ARG A 43 4.09 -2.62 -16.92
CA ARG A 43 5.31 -1.95 -17.43
C ARG A 43 6.60 -2.67 -17.05
N GLU A 44 6.50 -3.65 -16.16
CA GLU A 44 7.60 -4.47 -15.64
C GLU A 44 7.19 -5.94 -15.72
N PRO A 45 7.15 -6.54 -16.93
CA PRO A 45 6.60 -7.87 -17.15
C PRO A 45 7.39 -8.99 -16.45
N ASP A 46 8.62 -8.73 -16.04
CA ASP A 46 9.47 -9.60 -15.23
C ASP A 46 9.08 -9.62 -13.75
N ARG A 47 8.33 -8.62 -13.28
CA ARG A 47 7.97 -8.42 -11.86
C ARG A 47 6.47 -8.37 -11.59
N CYS A 48 5.65 -8.02 -12.59
CA CYS A 48 4.22 -7.83 -12.45
C CYS A 48 3.48 -8.57 -13.58
N VAL A 49 2.57 -9.48 -13.21
CA VAL A 49 1.83 -10.30 -14.17
C VAL A 49 0.58 -9.62 -14.70
N GLU A 50 -0.13 -8.87 -13.87
CA GLU A 50 -1.37 -8.19 -14.25
C GLU A 50 -1.75 -7.06 -13.27
N TRP A 51 -2.75 -6.28 -13.66
CA TRP A 51 -3.45 -5.33 -12.80
C TRP A 51 -4.92 -5.71 -12.66
N ARG A 52 -5.46 -5.63 -11.45
CA ARG A 52 -6.89 -5.80 -11.16
C ARG A 52 -7.36 -4.74 -10.18
N TRP A 53 -8.62 -4.35 -10.30
CA TRP A 53 -9.31 -3.52 -9.32
C TRP A 53 -10.08 -4.41 -8.35
N TRP A 54 -10.01 -4.08 -7.07
CA TRP A 54 -10.69 -4.79 -6.00
C TRP A 54 -11.45 -3.78 -5.13
N ASP A 55 -12.58 -4.21 -4.56
CA ASP A 55 -13.18 -3.45 -3.45
C ASP A 55 -12.21 -3.52 -2.26
N PRO A 56 -11.81 -2.38 -1.65
CA PRO A 56 -10.92 -2.40 -0.49
C PRO A 56 -11.48 -3.17 0.72
N LYS A 57 -12.79 -3.46 0.76
CA LYS A 57 -13.45 -4.30 1.77
C LYS A 57 -13.52 -5.78 1.39
N ASP A 58 -13.18 -6.14 0.15
CA ASP A 58 -13.21 -7.50 -0.39
C ASP A 58 -11.91 -7.82 -1.16
N LEU A 59 -10.79 -7.70 -0.45
CA LEU A 59 -9.46 -7.98 -0.98
C LEU A 59 -9.15 -9.48 -0.95
N PRO A 60 -8.45 -10.01 -1.97
CA PRO A 60 -8.07 -11.42 -2.02
C PRO A 60 -7.14 -11.79 -0.85
N ASP A 61 -7.15 -13.05 -0.43
CA ASP A 61 -6.31 -13.51 0.70
C ASP A 61 -4.82 -13.24 0.47
N ALA A 62 -4.36 -13.38 -0.77
CA ALA A 62 -2.98 -13.20 -1.19
C ALA A 62 -2.52 -11.73 -1.32
N VAL A 63 -2.98 -10.83 -0.44
CA VAL A 63 -2.44 -9.47 -0.33
C VAL A 63 -1.24 -9.48 0.61
N VAL A 64 -0.16 -8.80 0.21
CA VAL A 64 1.03 -8.62 1.06
C VAL A 64 0.61 -8.03 2.42
N PRO A 65 0.99 -8.65 3.57
CA PRO A 65 0.37 -8.33 4.86
C PRO A 65 0.42 -6.86 5.29
N HIS A 66 1.52 -6.15 5.03
CA HIS A 66 1.62 -4.72 5.39
C HIS A 66 0.73 -3.84 4.51
N THR A 67 0.49 -4.23 3.26
CA THR A 67 -0.45 -3.54 2.36
C THR A 67 -1.89 -3.72 2.85
N ARG A 68 -2.26 -4.95 3.24
CA ARG A 68 -3.58 -5.22 3.85
C ARG A 68 -3.79 -4.37 5.11
N GLN A 69 -2.82 -4.37 6.01
CA GLN A 69 -2.86 -3.55 7.23
C GLN A 69 -3.02 -2.05 6.93
N ALA A 70 -2.34 -1.53 5.90
CA ALA A 70 -2.47 -0.15 5.50
C ALA A 70 -3.88 0.17 4.99
N ILE A 71 -4.45 -0.67 4.12
CA ILE A 71 -5.81 -0.47 3.60
C ILE A 71 -6.84 -0.49 4.73
N GLU A 72 -6.75 -1.47 5.63
CA GLU A 72 -7.62 -1.54 6.83
C GLU A 72 -7.45 -0.33 7.74
N GLY A 73 -6.21 0.17 7.89
CA GLY A 73 -5.90 1.40 8.62
C GLY A 73 -6.59 2.62 8.01
N VAL A 74 -6.49 2.79 6.70
CA VAL A 74 -7.13 3.88 5.96
C VAL A 74 -8.65 3.80 6.09
N LEU A 75 -9.25 2.62 5.89
CA LEU A 75 -10.70 2.42 6.00
C LEU A 75 -11.23 2.73 7.41
N ALA A 76 -10.41 2.50 8.44
CA ALA A 76 -10.75 2.80 9.83
C ALA A 76 -10.37 4.23 10.27
N GLY A 77 -9.87 5.08 9.37
CA GLY A 77 -9.45 6.46 9.69
C GLY A 77 -8.21 6.56 10.59
N ARG A 78 -7.38 5.51 10.65
CA ARG A 78 -6.13 5.53 11.42
C ARG A 78 -5.01 6.11 10.58
N LEU A 79 -4.23 7.03 11.15
CA LEU A 79 -3.08 7.63 10.47
C LEU A 79 -1.83 6.75 10.45
N SER A 80 -1.73 5.78 11.35
CA SER A 80 -0.56 4.90 11.37
C SER A 80 -0.84 3.50 11.91
N SER A 81 0.06 2.59 11.55
CA SER A 81 0.12 1.22 12.05
C SER A 81 1.58 0.78 12.21
N GLN A 82 1.76 -0.32 12.95
CA GLN A 82 3.05 -0.97 13.09
C GLN A 82 2.91 -2.48 12.87
N ARG A 83 3.98 -3.10 12.34
CA ARG A 83 4.07 -4.54 12.15
C ARG A 83 5.48 -5.04 12.47
N GLY A 84 5.57 -6.14 13.21
CA GLY A 84 6.84 -6.80 13.54
C GLY A 84 7.61 -6.16 14.71
N TRP A 85 7.00 -5.19 15.40
CA TRP A 85 7.60 -4.49 16.54
C TRP A 85 7.23 -5.11 17.89
N ASP A 86 6.20 -5.95 17.94
CA ASP A 86 5.62 -6.50 19.19
C ASP A 86 6.44 -7.65 19.80
N ARG A 87 7.65 -7.89 19.29
CA ARG A 87 8.66 -8.80 19.84
C ARG A 87 9.98 -8.06 19.95
N ARG A 88 10.20 -7.39 21.07
CA ARG A 88 11.53 -7.11 21.61
C ARG A 88 11.55 -7.53 23.06
#